data_AF-A0A0D6LNE9-F1
#
_entry.id   AF-A0A0D6LNE9-F1
#
_cell.length_a   1.000
_cell.length_b   1.000
_cell.length_c   1.000
_cell.angle_alpha   90.00
_cell.angle_beta   90.00
_cell.angle_gamma   90.00
#
_symmetry.space_group_name_H-M   'P 1'
#
loop_
_entity.id
_entity.type
_entity.pdbx_description
1 polymer ?
#
loop_
_entity_poly.entity_id
_entity_poly.type
_entity_poly.pdbx_seq_one_letter_code
_entity_poly.pdbx_strand_id
1 'polypeptide(L)'
;MEIYANVFPNVSRLASTTPPISAKEYGLMRIVDDPTKCAWLANGHSLEHYLIRHQDTVEYRKKIRLLKVRMLDGSVKTIPVDESHPVGQLMVGVCTKIGISNYEEYSLVRATEPDSRGSMMNLRDERSRTIDGEQRKGMMGTLGRKKEQKLEQLRQKLHTDEEMAWVDHSKTLREQGIGEDETLLLRRKYFFSDTNVDSRDPVQLNLLYVQCRDGILRSLHPVTKEIACDLGALQCQIEYGDFPENKPKFYIE
;
A
#
# COMPACT_ATOMS: atom_id res chain seq x y z
N MET A 1 46.55 -20.31 15.97
CA MET A 1 45.61 -19.51 15.17
C MET A 1 45.76 -18.09 15.67
N GLU A 2 46.70 -17.35 15.11
CA GLU A 2 47.10 -16.02 15.58
C GLU A 2 46.22 -14.96 14.92
N ILE A 3 45.57 -14.15 15.75
CA ILE A 3 44.82 -12.99 15.32
C ILE A 3 45.82 -11.84 15.25
N TYR A 4 46.18 -11.42 14.04
CA TYR A 4 47.04 -10.25 13.84
C TYR A 4 46.25 -8.98 14.19
N ALA A 5 46.41 -8.49 15.41
CA ALA A 5 46.07 -7.11 15.77
C ALA A 5 47.21 -6.21 15.27
N ASN A 6 47.02 -5.59 14.11
CA ASN A 6 47.95 -4.58 13.60
C ASN A 6 47.97 -3.38 14.56
N VAL A 7 49.12 -3.18 15.19
CA VAL A 7 49.48 -2.00 15.97
C VAL A 7 49.62 -0.82 14.99
N PHE A 8 48.73 0.18 15.10
CA PHE A 8 48.87 1.43 14.36
C PHE A 8 50.07 2.23 14.89
N PRO A 9 51.01 2.68 14.04
CA PRO A 9 51.99 3.67 14.45
C PRO A 9 51.34 5.06 14.50
N ASN A 10 51.84 5.90 15.41
CA ASN A 10 51.49 7.30 15.59
C ASN A 10 51.31 8.04 14.25
N VAL A 11 50.08 8.45 13.93
CA VAL A 11 49.80 9.44 12.89
C VAL A 11 49.16 10.66 13.55
N SER A 12 49.89 11.76 13.46
CA SER A 12 49.51 13.12 13.81
C SER A 12 48.10 13.46 13.32
N ARG A 13 47.34 14.14 14.19
CA ARG A 13 45.99 14.67 13.92
C ARG A 13 45.97 15.49 12.62
N LEU A 14 45.53 14.87 11.53
CA LEU A 14 44.87 15.57 10.44
C LEU A 14 43.39 15.65 10.81
N ALA A 15 42.85 16.87 10.87
CA ALA A 15 41.43 17.09 11.11
C ALA A 15 40.62 16.42 9.99
N SER A 16 40.09 15.23 10.26
CA SER A 16 39.19 14.54 9.37
C SER A 16 37.87 15.29 9.34
N THR A 17 37.57 15.96 8.23
CA THR A 17 36.28 16.58 7.91
C THR A 17 35.17 15.54 7.65
N THR A 18 35.39 14.28 8.02
CA THR A 18 34.37 13.24 7.97
C THR A 18 33.43 13.41 9.16
N PRO A 19 32.11 13.56 8.94
CA PRO A 19 31.15 13.55 10.03
C PRO A 19 31.31 12.26 10.85
N PRO A 20 31.04 12.29 12.17
CA PRO A 20 31.23 11.14 13.02
C PRO A 20 30.44 9.94 12.49
N ILE A 21 31.15 8.87 12.14
CA ILE A 21 30.55 7.63 11.63
C ILE A 21 29.86 6.95 12.80
N SER A 22 28.53 6.85 12.75
CA SER A 22 27.74 6.14 13.76
C SER A 22 27.81 4.64 13.52
N ALA A 23 28.42 3.89 14.44
CA ALA A 23 28.51 2.43 14.36
C ALA A 23 27.12 1.75 14.26
N LYS A 24 26.05 2.44 14.70
CA LYS A 24 24.66 1.95 14.60
C LYS A 24 24.13 1.89 13.17
N GLU A 25 24.71 2.67 12.24
CA GLU A 25 24.33 2.68 10.83
C GLU A 25 24.97 1.54 10.03
N TYR A 26 25.81 0.72 10.65
CA TYR A 26 26.56 -0.35 10.01
C TYR A 26 26.23 -1.70 10.61
N GLY A 27 26.47 -2.76 9.83
CA GLY A 27 26.29 -4.13 10.27
C GLY A 27 27.17 -5.10 9.51
N LEU A 28 27.16 -6.34 9.99
CA LEU A 28 27.75 -7.46 9.29
C LEU A 28 26.69 -8.08 8.37
N MET A 29 27.09 -8.37 7.15
CA MET A 29 26.25 -9.00 6.14
C MET A 29 26.96 -10.23 5.58
N ARG A 30 26.27 -11.36 5.58
CA ARG A 30 26.74 -12.56 4.88
C ARG A 30 26.54 -12.36 3.39
N ILE A 31 27.60 -12.53 2.62
CA ILE A 31 27.58 -12.44 1.16
C ILE A 31 27.55 -13.84 0.55
N VAL A 32 26.67 -14.03 -0.41
CA VAL A 32 26.53 -15.26 -1.22
C VAL A 32 26.29 -14.86 -2.68
N ASP A 33 26.48 -15.79 -3.61
CA ASP A 33 26.37 -15.52 -5.05
C ASP A 33 25.01 -14.94 -5.47
N ASP A 34 23.94 -15.36 -4.79
CA ASP A 34 22.59 -14.85 -4.99
C ASP A 34 22.33 -13.66 -4.06
N PRO A 35 22.24 -12.41 -4.57
CA PRO A 35 22.08 -11.23 -3.73
C PRO A 35 20.80 -11.25 -2.89
N THR A 36 19.77 -12.00 -3.29
CA THR A 36 18.51 -12.14 -2.55
C THR A 36 18.64 -13.03 -1.32
N LYS A 37 19.69 -13.86 -1.27
CA LYS A 37 20.00 -14.74 -0.14
C LYS A 37 21.05 -14.17 0.80
N CYS A 38 21.60 -13.00 0.49
CA CYS A 38 22.46 -12.27 1.42
C CYS A 38 21.64 -11.81 2.64
N ALA A 39 22.21 -11.95 3.83
CA ALA A 39 21.48 -11.72 5.08
C ALA A 39 22.29 -10.83 6.02
N TRP A 40 21.61 -9.90 6.67
CA TRP A 40 22.19 -9.11 7.76
C TRP A 40 22.23 -9.94 9.04
N LEU A 41 23.37 -9.88 9.74
CA LEU A 41 23.56 -10.56 11.01
C LEU A 41 22.94 -9.70 12.12
N ALA A 42 21.94 -10.24 12.80
CA ALA A 42 21.30 -9.62 13.94
C ALA A 42 22.18 -9.76 15.18
N ASN A 43 22.16 -8.73 16.03
CA ASN A 43 22.87 -8.75 17.30
C ASN A 43 22.26 -9.83 18.20
N GLY A 44 23.09 -10.71 18.78
CA GLY A 44 22.64 -11.77 19.68
C GLY A 44 22.53 -13.16 19.05
N HIS A 45 22.76 -13.30 17.74
CA HIS A 45 22.85 -14.59 17.06
C HIS A 45 24.31 -14.99 16.81
N SER A 46 24.59 -16.30 16.88
CA SER A 46 25.91 -16.84 16.53
C SER A 46 26.12 -16.87 15.01
N LEU A 47 27.37 -16.93 14.55
CA LEU A 47 27.68 -17.11 13.12
C LEU A 47 27.13 -18.43 12.55
N GLU A 48 27.08 -19.48 13.38
CA GLU A 48 26.52 -20.78 13.03
C GLU A 48 25.01 -20.70 12.71
N HIS A 49 24.26 -19.83 13.39
CA HIS A 49 22.85 -19.58 13.07
C HIS A 49 22.65 -19.14 11.61
N TYR A 50 23.62 -18.40 11.06
CA TYR A 50 23.63 -17.95 9.67
C TYR A 50 24.34 -18.92 8.72
N LEU A 51 24.69 -20.12 9.21
CA LEU A 51 25.39 -21.17 8.47
C LEU A 51 26.73 -20.71 7.88
N ILE A 52 27.40 -19.75 8.52
CA ILE A 52 28.69 -19.22 8.08
C ILE A 52 29.79 -20.21 8.46
N ARG A 53 30.60 -20.63 7.47
CA ARG A 53 31.66 -21.63 7.60
C ARG A 53 33.04 -21.04 7.28
N HIS A 54 34.08 -21.85 7.46
CA HIS A 54 35.44 -21.49 7.09
C HIS A 54 35.51 -21.15 5.59
N GLN A 55 36.09 -19.98 5.27
CA GLN A 55 36.21 -19.37 3.93
C GLN A 55 34.97 -18.61 3.42
N ASP A 56 33.87 -18.56 4.18
CA ASP A 56 32.75 -17.69 3.82
C ASP A 56 33.09 -16.21 4.05
N THR A 57 32.53 -15.35 3.21
CA THR A 57 32.77 -13.90 3.27
C THR A 57 31.65 -13.19 4.01
N VAL A 58 32.03 -12.36 4.98
CA VAL A 58 31.15 -11.45 5.70
C VAL A 58 31.66 -10.04 5.48
N GLU A 59 30.79 -9.15 5.01
CA GLU A 59 31.13 -7.75 4.77
C GLU A 59 30.60 -6.86 5.90
N TYR A 60 31.41 -5.91 6.34
CA TYR A 60 30.95 -4.81 7.18
C TYR A 60 30.48 -3.66 6.31
N ARG A 61 29.17 -3.40 6.29
CA ARG A 61 28.52 -2.45 5.37
C ARG A 61 27.60 -1.50 6.10
N LYS A 62 27.36 -0.34 5.47
CA LYS A 62 26.32 0.60 5.89
C LYS A 62 24.95 -0.01 5.58
N LYS A 63 24.09 -0.09 6.59
CA LYS A 63 22.71 -0.59 6.49
C LYS A 63 21.73 0.45 5.94
N ILE A 64 22.10 1.73 6.05
CA ILE A 64 21.25 2.83 5.62
C ILE A 64 21.33 2.99 4.10
N ARG A 65 20.25 2.63 3.43
CA ARG A 65 20.04 2.75 2.00
C ARG A 65 19.13 3.95 1.69
N LEU A 66 19.38 4.65 0.58
CA LEU A 66 18.51 5.71 0.08
C LEU A 66 17.41 5.11 -0.81
N LEU A 67 16.19 4.97 -0.30
CA LEU A 67 15.06 4.44 -1.05
C LEU A 67 14.33 5.53 -1.82
N LYS A 68 14.16 5.34 -3.14
CA LYS A 68 13.35 6.21 -3.99
C LYS A 68 11.89 5.79 -3.91
N VAL A 69 11.05 6.67 -3.39
CA VAL A 69 9.62 6.46 -3.24
C VAL A 69 8.87 7.48 -4.09
N ARG A 70 8.13 7.00 -5.09
CA ARG A 70 7.21 7.79 -5.91
C ARG A 70 5.86 7.88 -5.20
N MET A 71 5.29 9.09 -5.18
CA MET A 71 3.95 9.37 -4.65
C MET A 71 2.90 9.33 -5.78
N LEU A 72 1.62 9.37 -5.42
CA LEU A 72 0.51 9.41 -6.37
C LEU A 72 0.46 10.69 -7.21
N ASP A 73 1.01 11.80 -6.71
CA ASP A 73 1.14 13.07 -7.45
C ASP A 73 2.30 13.05 -8.47
N GLY A 74 3.01 11.92 -8.59
CA GLY A 74 4.17 11.75 -9.47
C GLY A 74 5.49 12.24 -8.89
N SER A 75 5.49 12.91 -7.73
CA SER A 75 6.72 13.34 -7.07
C SER A 75 7.52 12.14 -6.55
N VAL A 76 8.85 12.25 -6.58
CA VAL A 76 9.76 11.21 -6.06
C VAL A 76 10.54 11.77 -4.88
N LYS A 77 10.42 11.13 -3.72
CA LYS A 77 11.22 11.44 -2.53
C LYS A 77 12.26 10.36 -2.31
N THR A 78 13.46 10.78 -1.92
CA THR A 78 14.55 9.88 -1.52
C THR A 78 14.61 9.82 0.00
N ILE A 79 14.36 8.64 0.59
CA ILE A 79 14.19 8.45 2.03
C ILE A 79 15.27 7.48 2.53
N PRO A 80 16.07 7.85 3.55
CA PRO A 80 17.00 6.91 4.18
C PRO A 80 16.25 5.84 4.97
N VAL A 81 16.53 4.57 4.68
CA VAL A 81 15.91 3.40 5.32
C VAL A 81 16.96 2.39 5.74
N ASP A 82 16.75 1.69 6.85
CA ASP A 82 17.65 0.62 7.32
C ASP A 82 17.28 -0.71 6.64
N GLU A 83 18.00 -1.09 5.57
CA GLU A 83 17.67 -2.26 4.76
C GLU A 83 17.81 -3.60 5.48
N SER A 84 18.35 -3.62 6.71
CA SER A 84 18.40 -4.82 7.54
C SER A 84 17.05 -5.21 8.15
N HIS A 85 16.07 -4.31 8.14
CA HIS A 85 14.73 -4.55 8.66
C HIS A 85 13.73 -4.93 7.56
N PRO A 86 12.68 -5.70 7.90
CA PRO A 86 11.61 -6.02 6.97
C PRO A 86 10.83 -4.76 6.58
N VAL A 87 10.21 -4.79 5.39
CA VAL A 87 9.54 -3.64 4.80
C VAL A 87 8.44 -3.08 5.71
N GLY A 88 7.73 -3.92 6.47
CA GLY A 88 6.73 -3.45 7.44
C GLY A 88 7.30 -2.45 8.46
N GLN A 89 8.52 -2.66 8.95
CA GLN A 89 9.19 -1.69 9.84
C GLN A 89 9.66 -0.45 9.10
N LEU A 90 10.08 -0.60 7.84
CA LEU A 90 10.49 0.53 6.99
C LEU A 90 9.33 1.48 6.71
N MET A 91 8.10 0.96 6.57
CA MET A 91 6.90 1.76 6.31
C MET A 91 6.69 2.86 7.35
N VAL A 92 6.99 2.60 8.62
CA VAL A 92 6.88 3.59 9.70
C VAL A 92 7.77 4.80 9.39
N GLY A 93 9.04 4.56 9.05
CA GLY A 93 10.00 5.62 8.72
C GLY A 93 9.65 6.35 7.41
N VAL A 94 9.25 5.60 6.38
CA VAL A 94 8.84 6.13 5.08
C VAL A 94 7.63 7.05 5.23
N CYS A 95 6.54 6.58 5.82
CA CYS A 95 5.31 7.35 6.00
C CYS A 95 5.51 8.57 6.91
N THR A 96 6.24 8.42 8.02
CA THR A 96 6.57 9.55 8.92
C THR A 96 7.33 10.66 8.18
N LYS A 97 8.28 10.30 7.31
CA LYS A 97 9.05 11.29 6.54
C LYS A 97 8.21 12.00 5.49
N ILE A 98 7.16 11.36 5.00
CA ILE A 98 6.25 11.90 4.00
C ILE A 98 5.16 12.77 4.65
N GLY A 99 4.83 12.52 5.92
CA GLY A 99 3.76 13.19 6.66
C GLY A 99 2.46 12.38 6.72
N ILE A 100 2.55 11.05 6.58
CA ILE A 100 1.42 10.11 6.66
C ILE A 100 1.47 9.43 8.04
N SER A 101 0.42 9.61 8.84
CA SER A 101 0.32 9.03 10.18
C SER A 101 -0.23 7.60 10.20
N ASN A 102 -1.17 7.30 9.31
CA ASN A 102 -1.83 6.00 9.13
C ASN A 102 -0.99 5.04 8.26
N TYR A 103 0.26 4.78 8.64
CA TYR A 103 1.20 3.99 7.82
C TYR A 103 0.74 2.53 7.59
N GLU A 104 -0.09 1.98 8.48
CA GLU A 104 -0.66 0.62 8.39
C GLU A 104 -1.59 0.44 7.18
N GLU A 105 -2.12 1.53 6.64
CA GLU A 105 -2.97 1.51 5.45
C GLU A 105 -2.18 1.54 4.14
N TYR A 106 -0.88 1.86 4.21
CA TYR A 106 -0.03 2.05 3.05
C TYR A 106 0.92 0.89 2.86
N SER A 107 1.32 0.70 1.61
CA SER A 107 2.35 -0.25 1.22
C SER A 107 3.10 0.27 0.00
N LEU A 108 4.21 -0.39 -0.30
CA LEU A 108 4.99 -0.14 -1.50
C LEU A 108 4.58 -1.12 -2.60
N VAL A 109 4.62 -0.64 -3.84
CA VAL A 109 4.39 -1.40 -5.07
C VAL A 109 5.63 -1.22 -5.93
N ARG A 110 6.09 -2.30 -6.56
CA ARG A 110 7.14 -2.18 -7.59
C ARG A 110 6.56 -1.56 -8.84
N ALA A 111 7.25 -0.57 -9.38
CA ALA A 111 6.91 -0.03 -10.68
C ALA A 111 7.28 -1.07 -11.76
N THR A 112 6.32 -1.89 -12.17
CA THR A 112 6.40 -2.55 -13.47
C THR A 112 6.16 -1.47 -14.53
N GLU A 113 6.99 -1.41 -15.57
CA GLU A 113 6.78 -0.53 -16.73
C GLU A 113 5.50 -1.00 -17.47
N PRO A 114 4.33 -0.41 -17.15
CA PRO A 114 3.60 0.38 -18.15
C PRO A 114 2.90 1.62 -17.56
N ASP A 115 3.31 2.11 -16.38
CA ASP A 115 2.62 3.23 -15.70
C ASP A 115 2.89 4.62 -16.32
N SER A 116 3.63 4.69 -17.43
CA SER A 116 3.75 5.91 -18.26
C SER A 116 2.44 6.34 -18.93
N ARG A 117 1.32 5.61 -18.71
CA ARG A 117 -0.01 5.95 -19.25
C ARG A 117 -1.03 6.43 -18.20
N GLY A 118 -0.66 6.56 -16.93
CA GLY A 118 -1.57 7.05 -15.88
C GLY A 118 -1.73 8.56 -15.80
N SER A 119 -0.84 9.35 -16.45
CA SER A 119 -0.80 10.82 -16.29
C SER A 119 -1.56 11.60 -17.37
N MET A 120 -2.58 11.01 -17.99
CA MET A 120 -3.39 11.70 -19.02
C MET A 120 -4.90 11.58 -18.75
N MET A 121 -5.35 11.99 -17.58
CA MET A 121 -6.75 12.40 -17.37
C MET A 121 -6.77 13.87 -16.96
N ASN A 122 -6.38 14.77 -17.86
CA ASN A 122 -6.71 16.21 -17.75
C ASN A 122 -6.65 16.98 -19.08
N LEU A 123 -6.68 16.33 -20.26
CA LEU A 123 -6.88 17.03 -21.54
C LEU A 123 -7.60 16.13 -22.57
N ARG A 124 -8.93 16.02 -22.48
CA ARG A 124 -9.75 15.89 -23.70
C ARG A 124 -11.23 16.20 -23.44
N ASP A 125 -11.46 17.33 -22.81
CA ASP A 125 -12.77 17.98 -22.79
C ASP A 125 -12.84 18.93 -24.01
N GLU A 126 -12.80 18.38 -25.22
CA GLU A 126 -13.13 19.12 -26.45
C GLU A 126 -13.27 18.18 -27.65
N ARG A 127 -14.49 17.69 -27.86
CA ARG A 127 -15.10 17.44 -29.18
C ARG A 127 -16.54 16.97 -28.99
N SER A 128 -17.38 17.88 -28.51
CA SER A 128 -18.74 17.94 -29.01
C SER A 128 -18.66 18.40 -30.47
N ARG A 129 -19.29 17.64 -31.37
CA ARG A 129 -20.06 18.06 -32.57
C ARG A 129 -19.84 17.12 -33.76
N THR A 130 -20.98 16.83 -34.41
CA THR A 130 -21.19 16.14 -35.71
C THR A 130 -21.22 14.60 -35.58
N ILE A 131 -22.21 13.83 -36.08
CA ILE A 131 -23.16 13.96 -37.20
C ILE A 131 -24.44 13.14 -36.91
N ASP A 132 -25.59 13.65 -37.39
CA ASP A 132 -26.93 13.02 -37.46
C ASP A 132 -26.98 11.69 -38.26
N GLY A 133 -27.92 10.80 -37.91
CA GLY A 133 -28.24 9.63 -38.73
C GLY A 133 -29.38 8.80 -38.17
N GLU A 134 -30.52 8.89 -38.84
CA GLU A 134 -31.87 8.46 -38.45
C GLU A 134 -32.16 6.95 -38.68
N GLN A 135 -33.17 6.44 -37.95
CA GLN A 135 -34.09 5.32 -38.24
C GLN A 135 -33.85 3.86 -37.73
N ARG A 136 -34.66 3.56 -36.70
CA ARG A 136 -35.70 2.49 -36.59
C ARG A 136 -35.35 1.02 -36.28
N LYS A 137 -36.09 0.55 -35.24
CA LYS A 137 -36.78 -0.75 -35.06
C LYS A 137 -36.05 -1.83 -34.23
N GLY A 138 -36.69 -2.29 -33.16
CA GLY A 138 -36.35 -3.56 -32.51
C GLY A 138 -36.35 -3.51 -30.98
N MET A 139 -37.41 -4.08 -30.40
CA MET A 139 -37.68 -4.24 -28.99
C MET A 139 -36.70 -5.23 -28.32
N MET A 140 -36.48 -5.04 -27.00
CA MET A 140 -36.06 -6.05 -26.00
C MET A 140 -34.54 -6.33 -25.80
N GLY A 141 -34.01 -5.90 -24.65
CA GLY A 141 -32.88 -6.58 -23.97
C GLY A 141 -31.53 -5.84 -23.78
N THR A 142 -31.35 -4.60 -24.21
CA THR A 142 -29.99 -4.00 -24.30
C THR A 142 -29.53 -3.16 -23.09
N LEU A 143 -30.39 -2.97 -22.08
CA LEU A 143 -30.06 -2.13 -20.91
C LEU A 143 -29.03 -2.78 -19.96
N GLY A 144 -28.99 -4.12 -19.93
CA GLY A 144 -28.01 -4.90 -19.17
C GLY A 144 -26.61 -4.81 -19.80
N ARG A 145 -26.48 -5.11 -21.09
CA ARG A 145 -25.19 -5.10 -21.81
C ARG A 145 -24.45 -3.76 -21.79
N LYS A 146 -25.16 -2.63 -21.86
CA LYS A 146 -24.51 -1.30 -21.77
C LYS A 146 -24.05 -0.96 -20.35
N LYS A 147 -24.79 -1.38 -19.31
CA LYS A 147 -24.37 -1.25 -17.91
C LYS A 147 -23.22 -2.21 -17.59
N GLU A 148 -23.26 -3.41 -18.12
CA GLU A 148 -22.24 -4.45 -17.98
C GLU A 148 -20.94 -4.06 -18.69
N GLN A 149 -21.01 -3.55 -19.93
CA GLN A 149 -19.86 -2.98 -20.63
C GLN A 149 -19.31 -1.74 -19.93
N LYS A 150 -20.18 -0.88 -19.34
CA LYS A 150 -19.70 0.23 -18.50
C LYS A 150 -19.05 -0.27 -17.22
N LEU A 151 -19.58 -1.31 -16.58
CA LEU A 151 -19.04 -1.92 -15.37
C LEU A 151 -17.70 -2.62 -15.67
N GLU A 152 -17.58 -3.27 -16.83
CA GLU A 152 -16.37 -3.93 -17.31
C GLU A 152 -15.33 -2.91 -17.78
N GLN A 153 -15.72 -1.82 -18.44
CA GLN A 153 -14.84 -0.68 -18.70
C GLN A 153 -14.43 0.05 -17.43
N LEU A 154 -15.32 0.13 -16.42
CA LEU A 154 -14.99 0.64 -15.10
C LEU A 154 -14.01 -0.31 -14.41
N ARG A 155 -14.19 -1.63 -14.46
CA ARG A 155 -13.24 -2.64 -13.95
C ARG A 155 -11.91 -2.65 -14.71
N GLN A 156 -11.91 -2.42 -16.02
CA GLN A 156 -10.66 -2.27 -16.79
C GLN A 156 -9.94 -0.97 -16.46
N LYS A 157 -10.69 0.11 -16.15
CA LYS A 157 -10.16 1.41 -15.71
C LYS A 157 -9.75 1.43 -14.23
N LEU A 158 -10.45 0.67 -13.39
CA LEU A 158 -10.12 0.37 -12.01
C LEU A 158 -9.28 -0.90 -12.02
N HIS A 159 -8.00 -0.80 -12.40
CA HIS A 159 -7.04 -1.86 -12.10
C HIS A 159 -7.25 -2.28 -10.65
N THR A 160 -7.81 -3.46 -10.45
CA THR A 160 -8.09 -4.01 -9.13
C THR A 160 -6.75 -4.11 -8.41
N ASP A 161 -6.67 -3.63 -7.16
CA ASP A 161 -5.42 -3.63 -6.37
C ASP A 161 -4.73 -5.01 -6.34
N GLU A 162 -5.45 -6.10 -6.63
CA GLU A 162 -4.93 -7.47 -6.71
C GLU A 162 -3.90 -7.72 -7.83
N GLU A 163 -3.86 -6.91 -8.90
CA GLU A 163 -2.89 -7.07 -10.01
C GLU A 163 -1.57 -6.32 -9.79
N MET A 164 -1.43 -5.57 -8.69
CA MET A 164 -0.21 -4.83 -8.40
C MET A 164 0.88 -5.69 -7.79
N ALA A 165 2.13 -5.42 -8.19
CA ALA A 165 3.32 -6.03 -7.63
C ALA A 165 3.63 -5.47 -6.23
N TRP A 166 2.75 -5.76 -5.26
CA TRP A 166 2.89 -5.35 -3.87
C TRP A 166 4.15 -5.96 -3.24
N VAL A 167 4.83 -5.14 -2.45
CA VAL A 167 5.98 -5.58 -1.66
C VAL A 167 5.48 -6.34 -0.42
N ASP A 168 6.14 -7.44 -0.09
CA ASP A 168 5.90 -8.28 1.09
C ASP A 168 6.46 -7.58 2.35
N HIS A 169 5.62 -7.37 3.36
CA HIS A 169 5.98 -6.65 4.59
C HIS A 169 6.81 -7.51 5.55
N SER A 170 6.79 -8.85 5.38
CA SER A 170 7.52 -9.79 6.24
C SER A 170 9.00 -9.94 5.88
N LYS A 171 9.39 -9.45 4.70
CA LYS A 171 10.73 -9.58 4.14
C LYS A 171 11.41 -8.23 4.00
N THR A 172 12.73 -8.24 3.97
CA THR A 172 13.56 -7.09 3.61
C THR A 172 13.38 -6.73 2.13
N LEU A 173 13.85 -5.55 1.73
CA LEU A 173 13.86 -5.14 0.31
C LEU A 173 14.70 -6.10 -0.54
N ARG A 174 15.84 -6.54 0.00
CA ARG A 174 16.83 -7.36 -0.73
C ARG A 174 16.36 -8.80 -0.95
N GLU A 175 15.74 -9.42 0.05
CA GLU A 175 15.18 -10.79 -0.07
C GLU A 175 14.12 -10.90 -1.17
N GLN A 176 13.46 -9.80 -1.48
CA GLN A 176 12.48 -9.74 -2.56
C GLN A 176 13.17 -9.50 -3.91
N GLY A 177 14.42 -9.05 -3.94
CA GLY A 177 15.13 -8.63 -5.14
C GLY A 177 14.84 -7.18 -5.55
N ILE A 178 14.59 -6.28 -4.60
CA ILE A 178 14.45 -4.84 -4.85
C ILE A 178 15.84 -4.20 -4.88
N GLY A 179 16.31 -3.84 -6.08
CA GLY A 179 17.63 -3.25 -6.31
C GLY A 179 17.72 -1.80 -5.83
N GLU A 180 18.93 -1.31 -5.51
CA GLU A 180 19.17 0.04 -4.95
C GLU A 180 18.64 1.19 -5.80
N ASP A 181 18.68 1.04 -7.11
CA ASP A 181 18.25 2.06 -8.07
C ASP A 181 16.73 2.09 -8.32
N GLU A 182 16.01 1.05 -7.90
CA GLU A 182 14.58 0.87 -8.14
C GLU A 182 13.75 1.93 -7.41
N THR A 183 12.73 2.46 -8.10
CA THR A 183 11.77 3.38 -7.50
C THR A 183 10.49 2.63 -7.20
N LEU A 184 10.06 2.68 -5.93
CA LEU A 184 8.82 2.05 -5.49
C LEU A 184 7.70 3.08 -5.43
N LEU A 185 6.48 2.68 -5.78
CA LEU A 185 5.29 3.50 -5.66
C LEU A 185 4.68 3.32 -4.27
N LEU A 186 4.46 4.41 -3.55
CA LEU A 186 3.68 4.39 -2.33
C LEU A 186 2.19 4.43 -2.67
N ARG A 187 1.44 3.43 -2.21
CA ARG A 187 0.01 3.33 -2.45
C ARG A 187 -0.71 2.88 -1.18
N ARG A 188 -1.94 3.35 -1.02
CA ARG A 188 -2.84 2.85 0.04
C ARG A 188 -3.27 1.44 -0.35
N LYS A 189 -2.96 0.45 0.50
CA LYS A 189 -3.24 -0.98 0.31
C LYS A 189 -4.46 -1.43 1.10
N TYR A 190 -4.68 -0.83 2.26
CA TYR A 190 -5.78 -1.17 3.14
C TYR A 190 -6.60 0.07 3.44
N PHE A 191 -7.91 -0.09 3.46
CA PHE A 191 -8.87 0.95 3.83
C PHE A 191 -9.40 0.59 5.22
N PHE A 192 -8.54 0.67 6.24
CA PHE A 192 -8.88 0.30 7.62
C PHE A 192 -9.60 1.41 8.38
N SER A 193 -9.43 2.67 7.95
CA SER A 193 -10.10 3.80 8.56
C SER A 193 -11.51 3.93 7.97
N ASP A 194 -12.51 3.39 8.67
CA ASP A 194 -13.91 3.79 8.51
C ASP A 194 -14.06 5.33 8.59
N THR A 195 -13.08 6.03 9.18
CA THR A 195 -12.93 7.49 9.24
C THR A 195 -12.95 8.20 7.88
N ASN A 196 -12.60 7.52 6.78
CA ASN A 196 -12.53 8.12 5.44
C ASN A 196 -13.65 7.65 4.50
N VAL A 197 -14.63 6.91 5.01
CA VAL A 197 -15.81 6.51 4.23
C VAL A 197 -16.83 7.63 4.33
N ASP A 198 -16.81 8.51 3.33
CA ASP A 198 -17.70 9.67 3.27
C ASP A 198 -18.43 9.77 1.92
N SER A 199 -19.31 10.76 1.82
CA SER A 199 -20.16 10.98 0.65
C SER A 199 -19.41 11.32 -0.64
N ARG A 200 -18.09 11.54 -0.60
CA ARG A 200 -17.25 11.81 -1.78
C ARG A 200 -16.97 10.56 -2.60
N ASP A 201 -17.06 9.37 -1.99
CA ASP A 201 -17.06 8.08 -2.68
C ASP A 201 -18.36 7.30 -2.39
N PRO A 202 -19.44 7.58 -3.13
CA PRO A 202 -20.74 6.93 -2.90
C PRO A 202 -20.72 5.43 -3.21
N VAL A 203 -19.76 4.96 -4.02
CA VAL A 203 -19.65 3.53 -4.37
C VAL A 203 -19.05 2.77 -3.20
N GLN A 204 -17.92 3.26 -2.66
CA GLN A 204 -17.27 2.65 -1.49
C GLN A 204 -18.18 2.71 -0.26
N LEU A 205 -18.86 3.84 -0.03
CA LEU A 205 -19.84 4.01 1.05
C LEU A 205 -20.97 2.98 0.95
N ASN A 206 -21.52 2.78 -0.26
CA ASN A 206 -22.60 1.80 -0.47
C ASN A 206 -22.12 0.35 -0.29
N LEU A 207 -20.89 0.02 -0.72
CA LEU A 207 -20.33 -1.32 -0.53
C LEU A 207 -20.15 -1.64 0.95
N LEU A 208 -19.60 -0.70 1.74
CA LEU A 208 -19.47 -0.86 3.18
C LEU A 208 -20.84 -1.01 3.85
N TYR A 209 -21.81 -0.17 3.49
CA TYR A 209 -23.18 -0.26 4.00
C TYR A 209 -23.79 -1.65 3.76
N VAL A 210 -23.72 -2.17 2.54
CA VAL A 210 -24.28 -3.50 2.20
C VAL A 210 -23.60 -4.60 3.01
N GLN A 211 -22.28 -4.56 3.15
CA GLN A 211 -21.53 -5.54 3.95
C GLN A 211 -21.93 -5.51 5.43
N CYS A 212 -21.97 -4.32 6.05
CA CYS A 212 -22.34 -4.16 7.45
C CYS A 212 -23.80 -4.58 7.70
N ARG A 213 -24.73 -4.13 6.87
CA ARG A 213 -26.16 -4.51 6.96
C ARG A 213 -26.32 -6.03 6.90
N ASP A 214 -25.70 -6.65 5.89
CA ASP A 214 -25.79 -8.09 5.71
C ASP A 214 -25.11 -8.87 6.85
N GLY A 215 -24.04 -8.34 7.43
CA GLY A 215 -23.39 -8.92 8.60
C GLY A 215 -24.30 -8.90 9.83
N ILE A 216 -25.06 -7.82 10.03
CA ILE A 216 -26.04 -7.71 11.12
C ILE A 216 -27.21 -8.66 10.89
N LEU A 217 -27.80 -8.68 9.69
CA LEU A 217 -28.94 -9.54 9.35
C LEU A 217 -28.61 -11.05 9.42
N ARG A 218 -27.35 -11.43 9.18
CA ARG A 218 -26.85 -12.81 9.28
C ARG A 218 -26.33 -13.18 10.67
N SER A 219 -26.49 -12.31 11.67
CA SER A 219 -25.98 -12.50 13.03
C SER A 219 -24.45 -12.65 13.11
N LEU A 220 -23.71 -12.15 12.11
CA LEU A 220 -22.24 -12.06 12.14
C LEU A 220 -21.77 -10.87 13.01
N HIS A 221 -22.62 -9.85 13.13
CA HIS A 221 -22.40 -8.66 13.96
C HIS A 221 -23.55 -8.55 14.98
N PRO A 222 -23.46 -9.22 16.14
CA PRO A 222 -24.51 -9.17 17.14
C PRO A 222 -24.64 -7.75 17.72
N VAL A 223 -25.86 -7.23 17.73
CA VAL A 223 -26.22 -5.89 18.23
C VAL A 223 -27.35 -6.01 19.26
N THR A 224 -27.50 -5.01 20.12
CA THR A 224 -28.66 -4.95 21.03
C THR A 224 -29.94 -4.63 20.26
N LYS A 225 -31.09 -4.88 20.89
CA LYS A 225 -32.40 -4.61 20.28
C LYS A 225 -32.55 -3.14 19.90
N GLU A 226 -32.10 -2.24 20.76
CA GLU A 226 -32.18 -0.80 20.58
C GLU A 226 -31.38 -0.37 19.34
N ILE A 227 -30.13 -0.86 19.22
CA ILE A 227 -29.26 -0.59 18.08
C ILE A 227 -29.86 -1.18 16.79
N ALA A 228 -30.43 -2.38 16.84
CA ALA A 228 -31.10 -2.98 15.68
C ALA A 228 -32.29 -2.13 15.20
N CYS A 229 -33.07 -1.55 16.13
CA CYS A 229 -34.15 -0.63 15.80
C CYS A 229 -33.64 0.66 15.14
N ASP A 230 -32.60 1.28 15.67
CA ASP A 230 -32.00 2.50 15.11
C ASP A 230 -31.44 2.26 13.70
N LEU A 231 -30.74 1.13 13.51
CA LEU A 231 -30.21 0.74 12.20
C LEU A 231 -31.33 0.41 11.20
N GLY A 232 -32.42 -0.21 11.66
CA GLY A 232 -33.61 -0.44 10.86
C GLY A 232 -34.27 0.87 10.41
N ALA A 233 -34.32 1.88 11.28
CA ALA A 233 -34.81 3.21 10.94
C ALA A 233 -33.92 3.89 9.88
N LEU A 234 -32.59 3.80 10.02
CA LEU A 234 -31.64 4.30 9.01
C LEU A 234 -31.78 3.56 7.68
N GLN A 235 -31.98 2.24 7.69
CA GLN A 235 -32.25 1.47 6.47
C GLN A 235 -33.53 1.94 5.78
N CYS A 236 -34.60 2.19 6.54
CA CYS A 236 -35.85 2.74 5.99
C CYS A 236 -35.62 4.12 5.36
N GLN A 237 -34.81 4.98 5.97
CA GLN A 237 -34.47 6.28 5.41
C GLN A 237 -33.69 6.14 4.09
N ILE A 238 -32.78 5.17 4.00
CA ILE A 238 -32.02 4.88 2.77
C ILE A 238 -32.92 4.31 1.66
N GLU A 239 -33.85 3.41 1.98
CA GLU A 239 -34.71 2.72 1.00
C GLU A 239 -35.93 3.54 0.57
N TYR A 240 -36.56 4.26 1.52
CA TYR A 240 -37.86 4.92 1.33
C TYR A 240 -37.80 6.45 1.43
N GLY A 241 -36.67 7.03 1.84
CA GLY A 241 -36.53 8.47 2.07
C GLY A 241 -37.26 8.95 3.33
N ASP A 242 -37.51 10.26 3.39
CA ASP A 242 -38.11 10.91 4.58
C ASP A 242 -39.46 10.30 4.94
N PHE A 243 -39.65 10.02 6.24
CA PHE A 243 -40.92 9.50 6.73
C PHE A 243 -42.02 10.56 6.62
N PRO A 244 -43.12 10.30 5.87
CA PRO A 244 -44.19 11.27 5.75
C PRO A 244 -45.00 11.36 7.05
N GLU A 245 -45.09 12.56 7.62
CA GLU A 245 -45.82 12.82 8.89
C GLU A 245 -47.29 12.35 8.87
N ASN A 246 -47.87 12.14 7.69
CA ASN A 246 -49.28 11.80 7.48
C ASN A 246 -49.60 10.31 7.21
N LYS A 247 -48.67 9.36 7.43
CA LYS A 247 -49.00 7.92 7.31
C LYS A 247 -49.55 7.33 8.62
N PRO A 248 -50.57 6.45 8.56
CA PRO A 248 -51.04 5.72 9.72
C PRO A 248 -49.91 4.83 10.26
N LYS A 249 -49.72 4.87 11.59
CA LYS A 249 -48.72 4.04 12.27
C LYS A 249 -49.04 2.57 11.98
N PHE A 250 -48.09 1.83 11.39
CA PHE A 250 -48.22 0.39 11.26
C PHE A 250 -48.11 -0.22 12.65
N TYR A 251 -49.20 -0.82 13.12
CA TYR A 251 -49.18 -1.70 14.28
C TYR A 251 -48.72 -3.07 13.79
N ILE A 252 -47.59 -3.54 14.32
CA ILE A 252 -47.18 -4.94 14.19
C ILE A 252 -47.81 -5.64 15.40
N GLU A 253 -48.77 -6.54 15.16
CA GLU A 253 -49.27 -7.48 16.17
C GLU A 253 -48.19 -8.48 16.59
#